data_AF-A0A154P1F5-F1
#
_entry.id   AF-A0A154P1F5-F1
#
_cell.length_a   1.000
_cell.length_b   1.000
_cell.length_c   1.000
_cell.angle_alpha   90.00
_cell.angle_beta   90.00
_cell.angle_gamma   90.00
#
_symmetry.space_group_name_H-M   'P 1'
#
loop_
_entity.id
_entity.type
_entity.pdbx_description
1 polymer ?
#
loop_
_entity_poly.entity_id
_entity_poly.type
_entity_poly.pdbx_seq_one_letter_code
_entity_poly.pdbx_strand_id
1 'polypeptide(L)'
;MFPPKDITKRDYISLNIQESATSVRGTSRSLWRQWNQLSRFQRNILYFIVGTIILIIFYLLPGDSKSGILDESDYNNIEVVQDTLKYEKAIEDIVVDNVNQDHKDGGEVIEEPEFQPEINQADDDQIGEPPQPKPNTLKFNGPQNSRQKAVVAAFKHSWNGYKEFAWGHDTVKPISRKYHEWFGLGLTIVDSLDTMYIMGLNSEFLEAKAWVDKSLVFTLNKDVNLFEVTIRVLGGLLSAYHLSGDKIFLNKATQLGDRLMPAFSTSSGVPYSDVNLGTNAAHGPKWGPDSSTSEVTSIQLEFRDLSRSTGEPKYEEAVAKVSEHVHQLEKYDGLVPIFINANTGQFREFATITLGARGDSYYEYLLKQWLQTGKTINYLRDDYLLGISGTQKHLVKRTASNKYLFIAELVGATKEVKPKMDHLTCYLGGTLALGVHHGLSSEHMDLANELVKTCYQTYAIHPTFLAPEITYFNIQNVKDEKPMDMYVKIHDAHNLLRPEFIESLFYMWYFTGNKTFQDWGWQIFQAFENYTKVEKGYTSIGNVRNVLHTRQQDMTESFWFAETLKYLYLLFDDTRQLIDLDKWIFNSEGHPLPIYES
;
A
#
# COMPACT_ATOMS: atom_id res chain seq x y z
N MET A 1 12.24 63.99 -5.45
CA MET A 1 13.23 64.83 -6.15
C MET A 1 13.60 64.08 -7.43
N PHE A 2 13.16 64.57 -8.60
CA PHE A 2 13.61 64.10 -9.92
C PHE A 2 15.05 64.62 -10.18
N PRO A 3 15.88 64.00 -11.06
CA PRO A 3 15.83 64.29 -12.50
C PRO A 3 16.18 63.12 -13.48
N PRO A 4 16.09 63.35 -14.82
CA PRO A 4 15.84 62.33 -15.85
C PRO A 4 16.80 62.35 -17.08
N LYS A 5 16.45 61.54 -18.12
CA LYS A 5 16.70 61.70 -19.60
C LYS A 5 18.13 61.38 -20.12
N ASP A 6 18.40 60.90 -21.35
CA ASP A 6 17.67 60.50 -22.58
C ASP A 6 18.73 60.04 -23.65
N ILE A 7 18.27 59.58 -24.82
CA ILE A 7 18.90 59.60 -26.16
C ILE A 7 19.77 58.39 -26.60
N THR A 8 19.26 57.64 -27.60
CA THR A 8 19.84 57.64 -28.96
C THR A 8 18.94 56.93 -29.97
N LYS A 9 18.65 57.64 -31.07
CA LYS A 9 17.93 57.20 -32.27
C LYS A 9 18.78 57.66 -33.47
N ARG A 10 18.91 56.83 -34.52
CA ARG A 10 19.28 57.29 -35.88
C ARG A 10 18.51 56.47 -36.92
N ASP A 11 17.88 57.20 -37.83
CA ASP A 11 17.12 56.74 -39.01
C ASP A 11 18.03 56.72 -40.26
N TYR A 12 17.73 55.89 -41.29
CA TYR A 12 17.89 56.23 -42.72
C TYR A 12 16.97 55.41 -43.66
N ILE A 13 16.05 56.15 -44.31
CA ILE A 13 15.63 56.26 -45.73
C ILE A 13 15.55 55.02 -46.69
N SER A 14 14.47 55.07 -47.47
CA SER A 14 13.76 54.18 -48.43
C SER A 14 14.43 53.68 -49.72
N LEU A 15 13.86 52.60 -50.31
CA LEU A 15 13.56 52.50 -51.76
C LEU A 15 12.49 51.43 -52.07
N ASN A 16 11.53 51.81 -52.91
CA ASN A 16 10.43 50.98 -53.44
C ASN A 16 10.87 50.38 -54.79
N ILE A 17 10.74 49.06 -54.96
CA ILE A 17 10.70 48.42 -56.29
C ILE A 17 9.51 47.47 -56.30
N GLN A 18 8.70 47.63 -57.34
CA GLN A 18 7.45 46.94 -57.59
C GLN A 18 7.74 45.84 -58.63
N GLU A 19 7.52 44.58 -58.29
CA GLU A 19 7.37 43.50 -59.27
C GLU A 19 6.20 42.59 -58.89
N SER A 20 5.36 42.36 -59.89
CA SER A 20 4.08 41.67 -59.81
C SER A 20 4.24 40.15 -59.84
N ALA A 21 3.70 39.47 -58.83
CA ALA A 21 3.26 38.09 -58.97
C ALA A 21 2.03 37.86 -58.07
N THR A 22 0.91 37.56 -58.72
CA THR A 22 -0.38 37.24 -58.13
C THR A 22 -0.33 35.94 -57.32
N SER A 23 -0.69 36.02 -56.04
CA SER A 23 -1.12 34.87 -55.23
C SER A 23 -2.11 35.36 -54.17
N VAL A 24 -3.38 35.01 -54.36
CA VAL A 24 -4.50 35.29 -53.46
C VAL A 24 -4.31 34.51 -52.15
N ARG A 25 -4.24 35.20 -51.00
CA ARG A 25 -4.45 34.62 -49.67
C ARG A 25 -5.40 35.50 -48.86
N GLY A 26 -6.56 34.95 -48.54
CA GLY A 26 -7.59 35.56 -47.70
C GLY A 26 -7.10 35.76 -46.26
N THR A 27 -7.33 36.94 -45.71
CA THR A 27 -6.98 37.30 -44.33
C THR A 27 -8.12 36.92 -43.39
N SER A 28 -7.94 35.84 -42.64
CA SER A 28 -8.71 35.57 -41.42
C SER A 28 -8.37 36.65 -40.38
N ARG A 29 -9.31 37.55 -40.10
CA ARG A 29 -9.19 38.52 -39.01
C ARG A 29 -9.49 37.80 -37.69
N SER A 30 -8.52 37.77 -36.78
CA SER A 30 -8.66 37.16 -35.46
C SER A 30 -9.82 37.79 -34.67
N LEU A 31 -10.87 37.00 -34.41
CA LEU A 31 -12.04 37.35 -33.59
C LEU A 31 -11.66 37.86 -32.20
N TRP A 32 -10.51 37.41 -31.69
CA TRP A 32 -9.97 37.79 -30.40
C TRP A 32 -9.60 39.28 -30.32
N ARG A 33 -9.19 39.87 -31.45
CA ARG A 33 -8.86 41.29 -31.53
C ARG A 33 -10.10 42.18 -31.54
N GLN A 34 -11.20 41.72 -32.14
CA GLN A 34 -12.50 42.41 -32.08
C GLN A 34 -13.15 42.27 -30.70
N TRP A 35 -13.01 41.11 -30.05
CA TRP A 35 -13.50 40.90 -28.68
C TRP A 35 -12.92 41.91 -27.69
N ASN A 36 -11.61 42.18 -27.80
CA ASN A 36 -10.93 43.12 -26.92
C ASN A 36 -11.25 44.60 -27.18
N GLN A 37 -11.97 44.92 -28.26
CA GLN A 37 -12.43 46.28 -28.58
C GLN A 37 -13.84 46.58 -28.05
N LEU A 38 -14.60 45.57 -27.60
CA LEU A 38 -15.94 45.76 -27.05
C LEU A 38 -15.89 46.38 -25.65
N SER A 39 -16.81 47.29 -25.35
CA SER A 39 -16.97 47.86 -24.01
C SER A 39 -17.45 46.80 -23.01
N ARG A 40 -17.22 47.01 -21.71
CA ARG A 40 -17.67 46.07 -20.66
C ARG A 40 -19.18 45.80 -20.73
N PHE A 41 -19.97 46.81 -21.09
CA PHE A 41 -21.41 46.69 -21.28
C PHE A 41 -21.77 45.78 -22.46
N GLN A 42 -21.10 45.92 -23.60
CA GLN A 42 -21.32 45.08 -24.79
C GLN A 42 -20.94 43.61 -24.55
N ARG A 43 -19.86 43.37 -23.80
CA ARG A 43 -19.46 42.00 -23.43
C ARG A 43 -20.49 41.35 -22.49
N ASN A 44 -21.01 42.10 -21.53
CA ASN A 44 -22.04 41.61 -20.61
C ASN A 44 -23.37 41.30 -21.33
N ILE A 45 -23.75 42.11 -22.32
CA ILE A 45 -24.90 41.80 -23.19
C ILE A 45 -24.66 40.49 -23.96
N LEU A 46 -23.45 40.28 -24.50
CA LEU A 46 -23.17 39.04 -25.23
C LEU A 46 -23.19 37.81 -24.31
N TYR A 47 -22.64 37.91 -23.09
CA TYR A 47 -22.73 36.83 -22.10
C TYR A 47 -24.18 36.52 -21.72
N PHE A 48 -25.01 37.56 -21.56
CA PHE A 48 -26.43 37.38 -21.29
C PHE A 48 -27.12 36.65 -22.44
N ILE A 49 -26.92 37.08 -23.69
CA ILE A 49 -27.51 36.45 -24.88
C ILE A 49 -27.07 34.98 -25.01
N VAL A 50 -25.78 34.69 -24.81
CA VAL A 50 -25.27 33.30 -24.86
C VAL A 50 -25.88 32.45 -23.75
N GLY A 51 -25.99 32.99 -22.52
CA GLY A 51 -26.66 32.31 -21.42
C GLY A 51 -28.13 32.00 -21.71
N THR A 52 -28.86 32.95 -22.30
CA THR A 52 -30.27 32.75 -22.68
C THR A 52 -30.41 31.71 -23.79
N ILE A 53 -29.51 31.69 -24.77
CA ILE A 53 -29.51 30.69 -25.85
C ILE A 53 -29.24 29.29 -25.28
N ILE A 54 -28.29 29.14 -24.35
CA ILE A 54 -28.01 27.86 -23.69
C ILE A 54 -29.24 27.37 -22.90
N LEU A 55 -29.90 28.26 -22.17
CA LEU A 55 -31.14 27.93 -21.44
C LEU A 55 -32.27 27.50 -22.38
N ILE A 56 -32.44 28.20 -23.51
CA ILE A 56 -33.45 27.85 -24.53
C ILE A 56 -33.13 26.50 -25.17
N ILE A 57 -31.86 26.21 -25.46
CA ILE A 57 -31.43 24.90 -25.99
C ILE A 57 -31.69 23.78 -24.98
N PHE A 58 -31.47 24.03 -23.68
CA PHE A 58 -31.77 23.08 -22.61
C PHE A 58 -33.27 22.82 -22.44
N TYR A 59 -34.12 23.80 -22.76
CA TYR A 59 -35.58 23.72 -22.58
C TYR A 59 -36.34 23.26 -23.82
N LEU A 60 -35.79 23.46 -25.03
CA LEU A 60 -36.47 23.17 -26.30
C LEU A 60 -35.93 21.95 -27.06
N LEU A 61 -34.85 21.31 -26.59
CA LEU A 61 -34.46 20.00 -27.10
C LEU A 61 -35.29 18.92 -26.41
N PRO A 62 -36.14 18.17 -27.14
CA PRO A 62 -36.78 16.99 -26.58
C PRO A 62 -35.70 15.96 -26.27
N GLY A 63 -35.42 15.78 -24.98
CA GLY A 63 -34.58 14.68 -24.51
C GLY A 63 -35.30 13.37 -24.79
N ASP A 64 -34.92 12.70 -25.88
CA ASP A 64 -35.23 11.30 -26.12
C ASP A 64 -34.34 10.45 -25.21
N SER A 65 -34.51 10.63 -23.91
CA SER A 65 -34.07 9.70 -22.89
C SER A 65 -35.30 8.92 -22.50
N LYS A 66 -35.42 7.70 -23.00
CA LYS A 66 -36.13 6.66 -22.26
C LYS A 66 -35.41 6.50 -20.93
N SER A 67 -35.79 7.34 -19.96
CA SER A 67 -35.59 7.09 -18.55
C SER A 67 -36.46 5.89 -18.22
N GLY A 68 -35.91 4.69 -18.42
CA GLY A 68 -36.26 3.58 -17.55
C GLY A 68 -35.86 4.00 -16.15
N ILE A 69 -36.80 4.57 -15.41
CA ILE A 69 -36.75 4.56 -13.96
C ILE A 69 -36.76 3.07 -13.63
N LEU A 70 -35.59 2.51 -13.35
CA LEU A 70 -35.51 1.26 -12.62
C LEU A 70 -35.93 1.62 -11.21
N ASP A 71 -37.21 1.37 -10.92
CA ASP A 71 -37.72 1.39 -9.56
C ASP A 71 -36.84 0.48 -8.69
N GLU A 72 -36.70 0.87 -7.43
CA GLU A 72 -36.03 0.13 -6.35
C GLU A 72 -36.56 -1.31 -6.17
N SER A 73 -37.64 -1.69 -6.86
CA SER A 73 -38.30 -3.00 -6.85
C SER A 73 -37.65 -4.06 -7.75
N ASP A 74 -36.75 -3.69 -8.68
CA ASP A 74 -36.05 -4.68 -9.53
C ASP A 74 -34.86 -5.37 -8.82
N TYR A 75 -34.52 -4.95 -7.60
CA TYR A 75 -33.53 -5.65 -6.75
C TYR A 75 -34.03 -6.97 -6.16
N ASN A 76 -35.35 -7.24 -6.20
CA ASN A 76 -35.94 -8.41 -5.57
C ASN A 76 -36.01 -9.67 -6.45
N ASN A 77 -35.61 -9.61 -7.72
CA ASN A 77 -35.72 -10.73 -8.66
C ASN A 77 -34.41 -11.17 -9.32
N ILE A 78 -33.27 -10.91 -8.69
CA ILE A 78 -32.07 -11.68 -9.01
C ILE A 78 -32.14 -12.93 -8.14
N GLU A 79 -32.68 -14.01 -8.70
CA GLU A 79 -32.34 -15.36 -8.23
C GLU A 79 -30.82 -15.45 -8.20
N VAL A 80 -30.27 -15.36 -6.99
CA VAL A 80 -28.91 -15.76 -6.69
C VAL A 80 -28.88 -17.24 -7.01
N VAL A 81 -28.44 -17.56 -8.24
CA VAL A 81 -28.24 -18.93 -8.68
C VAL A 81 -27.27 -19.57 -7.69
N GLN A 82 -27.81 -20.47 -6.87
CA GLN A 82 -27.07 -21.39 -6.02
C GLN A 82 -26.16 -22.27 -6.90
N ASP A 83 -25.00 -21.77 -7.31
CA ASP A 83 -23.95 -22.60 -7.92
C ASP A 83 -22.87 -22.98 -6.89
N THR A 84 -23.14 -22.76 -5.59
CA THR A 84 -22.36 -23.31 -4.48
C THR A 84 -22.57 -24.80 -4.24
N LEU A 85 -23.65 -25.40 -4.77
CA LEU A 85 -23.97 -26.83 -4.61
C LEU A 85 -23.24 -27.77 -5.60
N LYS A 86 -22.54 -27.25 -6.62
CA LYS A 86 -21.73 -28.09 -7.51
C LYS A 86 -20.37 -28.46 -6.94
N TYR A 87 -19.86 -27.71 -5.97
CA TYR A 87 -18.51 -27.90 -5.44
C TYR A 87 -18.44 -28.80 -4.20
N GLU A 88 -19.53 -28.95 -3.44
CA GLU A 88 -19.59 -29.92 -2.34
C GLU A 88 -19.62 -31.38 -2.86
N LYS A 89 -20.20 -31.61 -4.05
CA LYS A 89 -20.30 -32.96 -4.63
C LYS A 89 -19.02 -33.47 -5.31
N ALA A 90 -18.03 -32.59 -5.55
CA ALA A 90 -16.74 -32.96 -6.13
C ALA A 90 -15.70 -33.41 -5.08
N ILE A 91 -16.01 -33.25 -3.79
CA ILE A 91 -15.11 -33.59 -2.67
C ILE A 91 -15.38 -35.00 -2.10
N GLU A 92 -16.55 -35.58 -2.37
CA GLU A 92 -16.88 -36.96 -1.94
C GLU A 92 -16.42 -38.07 -2.91
N ASP A 93 -15.98 -37.74 -4.14
CA ASP A 93 -15.52 -38.72 -5.15
C ASP A 93 -13.98 -38.86 -5.23
N ILE A 94 -13.22 -38.27 -4.30
CA ILE A 94 -11.75 -38.43 -4.20
C ILE A 94 -11.36 -38.99 -2.82
N VAL A 95 -12.00 -40.09 -2.44
CA VAL A 95 -11.47 -41.02 -1.44
C VAL A 95 -11.77 -42.42 -1.96
N VAL A 96 -10.82 -43.33 -1.76
CA VAL A 96 -10.82 -44.74 -2.19
C VAL A 96 -10.20 -44.96 -3.58
N ASP A 97 -8.86 -45.01 -3.63
CA ASP A 97 -8.16 -46.31 -3.72
C ASP A 97 -6.64 -46.10 -3.82
N ASN A 98 -5.91 -46.65 -2.85
CA ASN A 98 -4.77 -47.55 -3.09
C ASN A 98 -4.05 -47.87 -1.77
N VAL A 99 -4.43 -49.01 -1.19
CA VAL A 99 -3.62 -49.75 -0.22
C VAL A 99 -3.18 -51.04 -0.90
N ASN A 100 -1.86 -51.20 -1.05
CA ASN A 100 -1.05 -52.42 -0.90
C ASN A 100 0.12 -52.44 -1.90
N GLN A 101 1.34 -52.46 -1.37
CA GLN A 101 2.24 -53.61 -1.55
C GLN A 101 3.47 -53.48 -0.64
N ASP A 102 3.58 -54.43 0.29
CA ASP A 102 4.83 -54.86 0.91
C ASP A 102 5.65 -55.69 -0.09
N HIS A 103 6.96 -55.45 -0.18
CA HIS A 103 7.97 -56.52 -0.10
C HIS A 103 9.40 -55.99 0.09
N LYS A 104 10.16 -56.80 0.83
CA LYS A 104 11.51 -56.59 1.38
C LYS A 104 12.67 -56.81 0.40
N ASP A 105 13.79 -56.19 0.81
CA ASP A 105 15.16 -56.71 0.94
C ASP A 105 16.20 -56.45 -0.16
N GLY A 106 17.41 -56.11 0.29
CA GLY A 106 18.63 -55.96 -0.52
C GLY A 106 19.53 -54.82 -0.02
N GLY A 107 20.43 -55.12 0.92
CA GLY A 107 21.45 -54.18 1.42
C GLY A 107 22.72 -54.14 0.58
N GLU A 108 23.45 -53.04 0.69
CA GLU A 108 24.92 -52.96 0.56
C GLU A 108 25.43 -51.68 1.24
N VAL A 109 26.67 -51.74 1.75
CA VAL A 109 27.28 -50.86 2.75
C VAL A 109 28.40 -50.01 2.10
N ILE A 110 28.85 -48.97 2.83
CA ILE A 110 30.13 -48.21 2.78
C ILE A 110 30.18 -47.15 1.64
N GLU A 111 30.52 -45.85 1.79
CA GLU A 111 31.51 -45.15 2.63
C GLU A 111 31.08 -43.70 2.99
N GLU A 112 31.39 -43.28 4.23
CA GLU A 112 31.60 -41.87 4.58
C GLU A 112 32.98 -41.40 4.08
N PRO A 113 33.17 -40.09 3.87
CA PRO A 113 34.31 -39.49 4.54
C PRO A 113 34.03 -38.12 5.20
N GLU A 114 34.47 -38.09 6.46
CA GLU A 114 35.36 -37.12 7.11
C GLU A 114 34.92 -35.65 7.26
N PHE A 115 34.57 -35.37 8.51
CA PHE A 115 34.72 -34.08 9.17
C PHE A 115 36.21 -33.75 9.41
N GLN A 116 36.65 -32.56 9.02
CA GLN A 116 37.85 -31.91 9.59
C GLN A 116 37.52 -30.46 10.00
N PRO A 117 37.90 -30.03 11.23
CA PRO A 117 37.69 -28.68 11.71
C PRO A 117 38.89 -27.79 11.36
N GLU A 118 38.68 -26.68 10.66
CA GLU A 118 39.72 -25.64 10.59
C GLU A 118 39.59 -24.69 11.78
N ILE A 119 40.64 -24.75 12.60
CA ILE A 119 40.95 -23.91 13.74
C ILE A 119 41.40 -22.55 13.19
N ASN A 120 40.60 -21.50 13.40
CA ASN A 120 41.09 -20.14 13.24
C ASN A 120 41.85 -19.72 14.50
N GLN A 121 43.16 -19.56 14.33
CA GLN A 121 44.04 -18.88 15.28
C GLN A 121 43.52 -17.45 15.52
N ALA A 122 43.45 -17.09 16.80
CA ALA A 122 43.16 -15.73 17.23
C ALA A 122 44.41 -14.87 17.00
N ASP A 123 44.28 -13.85 16.17
CA ASP A 123 45.09 -12.63 16.27
C ASP A 123 44.23 -11.57 16.95
N ASP A 124 44.63 -11.26 18.18
CA ASP A 124 44.16 -10.17 19.02
C ASP A 124 44.95 -8.92 18.63
N ASP A 125 44.27 -7.90 18.06
CA ASP A 125 44.61 -6.47 18.14
C ASP A 125 43.85 -5.67 17.07
N GLN A 126 42.54 -5.45 17.25
CA GLN A 126 41.87 -4.22 16.78
C GLN A 126 40.75 -3.86 17.76
N ILE A 127 40.85 -2.68 18.37
CA ILE A 127 39.81 -2.04 19.16
C ILE A 127 38.60 -1.87 18.24
N GLY A 128 37.64 -2.80 18.32
CA GLY A 128 36.56 -2.94 17.36
C GLY A 128 35.44 -1.93 17.59
N GLU A 129 35.03 -1.28 16.50
CA GLU A 129 33.70 -0.69 16.37
C GLU A 129 32.63 -1.71 16.81
N PRO A 130 31.49 -1.26 17.36
CA PRO A 130 30.43 -2.15 17.82
C PRO A 130 30.04 -3.13 16.69
N PRO A 131 29.80 -4.43 17.01
CA PRO A 131 29.54 -5.45 16.02
C PRO A 131 28.30 -5.07 15.19
N GLN A 132 28.53 -4.68 13.95
CA GLN A 132 27.46 -4.46 12.97
C GLN A 132 26.70 -5.78 12.73
N PRO A 133 25.37 -5.78 12.65
CA PRO A 133 24.60 -6.98 12.30
C PRO A 133 25.13 -7.55 10.98
N LYS A 134 25.63 -8.78 10.99
CA LYS A 134 26.07 -9.45 9.75
C LYS A 134 24.82 -9.83 8.95
N PRO A 135 24.73 -9.48 7.65
CA PRO A 135 23.59 -9.86 6.83
C PRO A 135 23.48 -11.39 6.76
N ASN A 136 22.31 -11.91 7.14
CA ASN A 136 21.98 -13.34 6.99
C ASN A 136 21.62 -13.59 5.53
N THR A 137 22.59 -14.02 4.70
CA THR A 137 22.32 -14.34 3.30
C THR A 137 21.36 -15.53 3.20
N LEU A 138 20.06 -15.24 3.11
CA LEU A 138 19.03 -16.25 2.88
C LEU A 138 19.11 -16.71 1.42
N LYS A 139 19.00 -18.03 1.20
CA LYS A 139 18.95 -18.62 -0.13
C LYS A 139 17.54 -19.12 -0.41
N PHE A 140 16.95 -18.64 -1.49
CA PHE A 140 15.62 -19.03 -1.95
C PHE A 140 15.73 -19.93 -3.18
N ASN A 141 15.05 -21.08 -3.16
CA ASN A 141 15.09 -22.08 -4.23
C ASN A 141 14.02 -21.83 -5.33
N GLY A 142 13.35 -20.68 -5.32
CA GLY A 142 12.24 -20.37 -6.21
C GLY A 142 10.95 -21.17 -5.90
N PRO A 143 9.95 -21.15 -6.81
CA PRO A 143 8.62 -21.72 -6.54
C PRO A 143 8.64 -23.25 -6.47
N GLN A 144 8.10 -23.82 -5.39
CA GLN A 144 8.12 -25.27 -5.12
C GLN A 144 6.84 -26.00 -5.58
N ASN A 145 5.70 -25.31 -5.64
CA ASN A 145 4.42 -25.89 -6.06
C ASN A 145 3.71 -25.09 -7.18
N SER A 146 2.56 -25.59 -7.65
CA SER A 146 1.82 -24.99 -8.78
C SER A 146 1.26 -23.59 -8.46
N ARG A 147 0.79 -23.35 -7.23
CA ARG A 147 0.25 -22.05 -6.82
C ARG A 147 1.36 -21.00 -6.75
N GLN A 148 2.53 -21.33 -6.18
CA GLN A 148 3.71 -20.45 -6.23
C GLN A 148 4.19 -20.18 -7.66
N LYS A 149 4.21 -21.19 -8.54
CA LYS A 149 4.55 -21.02 -9.95
C LYS A 149 3.60 -20.04 -10.65
N ALA A 150 2.30 -20.10 -10.34
CA ALA A 150 1.30 -19.19 -10.89
C ALA A 150 1.52 -17.74 -10.40
N VAL A 151 1.82 -17.54 -9.12
CA VAL A 151 2.16 -16.22 -8.57
C VAL A 151 3.43 -15.66 -9.21
N VAL A 152 4.47 -16.47 -9.39
CA VAL A 152 5.70 -16.06 -10.10
C VAL A 152 5.40 -15.70 -11.55
N ALA A 153 4.51 -16.43 -12.22
CA ALA A 153 4.10 -16.10 -13.59
C ALA A 153 3.35 -14.76 -13.66
N ALA A 154 2.47 -14.47 -12.69
CA ALA A 154 1.79 -13.18 -12.58
C ALA A 154 2.79 -12.03 -12.30
N PHE A 155 3.76 -12.26 -11.40
CA PHE A 155 4.85 -11.31 -11.15
C PHE A 155 5.61 -10.98 -12.44
N LYS A 156 6.06 -12.01 -13.17
CA LYS A 156 6.79 -11.81 -14.43
C LYS A 156 5.95 -11.13 -15.49
N HIS A 157 4.65 -11.43 -15.58
CA HIS A 157 3.73 -10.76 -16.50
C HIS A 157 3.65 -9.26 -16.22
N SER A 158 3.45 -8.86 -14.96
CA SER A 158 3.45 -7.46 -14.54
C SER A 158 4.81 -6.80 -14.74
N TRP A 159 5.89 -7.48 -14.34
CA TRP A 159 7.25 -6.94 -14.38
C TRP A 159 7.70 -6.69 -15.81
N ASN A 160 7.36 -7.58 -16.75
CA ASN A 160 7.63 -7.38 -18.17
C ASN A 160 6.90 -6.15 -18.71
N GLY A 161 5.64 -5.94 -18.32
CA GLY A 161 4.88 -4.73 -18.68
C GLY A 161 5.50 -3.46 -18.09
N TYR A 162 5.88 -3.50 -16.81
CA TYR A 162 6.60 -2.40 -16.15
C TYR A 162 7.92 -2.08 -16.87
N LYS A 163 8.75 -3.09 -17.16
CA LYS A 163 10.00 -2.93 -17.90
C LYS A 163 9.79 -2.33 -19.29
N GLU A 164 8.75 -2.74 -19.99
CA GLU A 164 8.49 -2.28 -21.37
C GLU A 164 8.03 -0.81 -21.40
N PHE A 165 7.22 -0.37 -20.43
CA PHE A 165 6.52 0.91 -20.51
C PHE A 165 6.88 1.95 -19.44
N ALA A 166 7.53 1.53 -18.36
CA ALA A 166 7.72 2.34 -17.16
C ALA A 166 9.09 2.12 -16.47
N TRP A 167 10.08 1.52 -17.16
CA TRP A 167 11.39 1.26 -16.55
C TRP A 167 12.05 2.52 -15.98
N GLY A 168 12.28 2.53 -14.66
CA GLY A 168 12.87 3.66 -13.93
C GLY A 168 11.87 4.71 -13.45
N HIS A 169 10.58 4.55 -13.79
CA HIS A 169 9.48 5.38 -13.32
C HIS A 169 8.79 4.75 -12.10
N ASP A 170 8.00 5.53 -11.36
CA ASP A 170 7.41 5.02 -10.12
C ASP A 170 6.38 3.91 -10.33
N THR A 171 5.44 4.09 -11.25
CA THR A 171 4.31 3.16 -11.46
C THR A 171 3.97 3.01 -12.94
N VAL A 172 3.44 1.84 -13.33
CA VAL A 172 3.06 1.56 -14.72
C VAL A 172 1.56 1.76 -14.94
N LYS A 173 1.23 2.27 -16.12
CA LYS A 173 -0.13 2.34 -16.67
C LYS A 173 -0.25 1.32 -17.81
N PRO A 174 -0.63 0.06 -17.50
CA PRO A 174 -0.40 -1.07 -18.41
C PRO A 174 -1.32 -1.11 -19.63
N ILE A 175 -2.46 -0.41 -19.61
CA ILE A 175 -3.38 -0.31 -20.76
C ILE A 175 -2.92 0.78 -21.70
N SER A 176 -2.64 1.98 -21.18
CA SER A 176 -2.17 3.09 -22.03
C SER A 176 -0.71 2.98 -22.43
N ARG A 177 0.02 2.00 -21.88
CA ARG A 177 1.46 1.77 -22.10
C ARG A 177 2.28 3.01 -21.73
N LYS A 178 1.95 3.59 -20.58
CA LYS A 178 2.57 4.78 -19.99
C LYS A 178 3.01 4.49 -18.57
N TYR A 179 3.41 5.54 -17.87
CA TYR A 179 3.77 5.51 -16.46
C TYR A 179 3.13 6.69 -15.75
N HIS A 180 3.14 6.63 -14.42
CA HIS A 180 2.81 7.74 -13.53
C HIS A 180 4.00 8.01 -12.59
N GLU A 181 4.27 9.29 -12.35
CA GLU A 181 5.36 9.75 -11.49
C GLU A 181 4.81 10.41 -10.24
N TRP A 182 5.21 9.91 -9.09
CA TRP A 182 4.90 10.50 -7.80
C TRP A 182 6.15 11.15 -7.21
N PHE A 183 7.13 10.35 -6.80
CA PHE A 183 8.41 10.72 -6.20
C PHE A 183 9.53 10.83 -7.24
N GLY A 184 9.47 10.08 -8.34
CA GLY A 184 10.56 9.97 -9.32
C GLY A 184 11.75 9.17 -8.80
N LEU A 185 11.49 8.11 -8.04
CA LEU A 185 12.51 7.27 -7.39
C LEU A 185 12.53 5.85 -7.94
N GLY A 186 11.85 5.60 -9.06
CA GLY A 186 11.69 4.25 -9.60
C GLY A 186 11.01 3.34 -8.60
N LEU A 187 9.95 3.85 -7.94
CA LEU A 187 9.25 3.21 -6.82
C LEU A 187 9.05 1.70 -7.02
N THR A 188 8.42 1.29 -8.12
CA THR A 188 8.17 -0.14 -8.43
C THR A 188 9.46 -0.97 -8.51
N ILE A 189 10.60 -0.42 -8.96
CA ILE A 189 11.88 -1.15 -8.96
C ILE A 189 12.30 -1.46 -7.54
N VAL A 190 12.31 -0.45 -6.67
CA VAL A 190 12.81 -0.57 -5.30
C VAL A 190 11.88 -1.47 -4.47
N ASP A 191 10.57 -1.26 -4.56
CA ASP A 191 9.53 -2.06 -3.89
C ASP A 191 9.58 -3.55 -4.26
N SER A 192 10.07 -3.86 -5.46
CA SER A 192 10.08 -5.22 -5.98
C SER A 192 11.36 -6.01 -5.64
N LEU A 193 12.40 -5.35 -5.09
CA LEU A 193 13.73 -5.95 -4.92
C LEU A 193 13.70 -7.23 -4.07
N ASP A 194 13.10 -7.17 -2.90
CA ASP A 194 13.02 -8.29 -1.98
C ASP A 194 12.06 -9.38 -2.48
N THR A 195 10.94 -9.03 -3.12
CA THR A 195 10.04 -9.99 -3.77
C THR A 195 10.78 -10.78 -4.84
N MET A 196 11.53 -10.12 -5.72
CA MET A 196 12.34 -10.79 -6.75
C MET A 196 13.35 -11.75 -6.10
N TYR A 197 13.99 -11.33 -5.01
CA TYR A 197 14.96 -12.14 -4.30
C TYR A 197 14.29 -13.39 -3.65
N ILE A 198 13.17 -13.21 -2.94
CA ILE A 198 12.39 -14.27 -2.28
C ILE A 198 11.84 -15.28 -3.30
N MET A 199 11.42 -14.82 -4.48
CA MET A 199 10.92 -15.68 -5.57
C MET A 199 12.02 -16.37 -6.39
N GLY A 200 13.31 -16.10 -6.11
CA GLY A 200 14.43 -16.66 -6.87
C GLY A 200 14.58 -16.07 -8.28
N LEU A 201 14.10 -14.84 -8.51
CA LEU A 201 14.15 -14.13 -9.79
C LEU A 201 15.48 -13.41 -9.99
N ASN A 202 16.57 -14.17 -10.02
CA ASN A 202 17.94 -13.65 -10.01
C ASN A 202 18.23 -12.69 -11.17
N SER A 203 17.74 -12.98 -12.38
CA SER A 203 17.96 -12.12 -13.55
C SER A 203 17.30 -10.75 -13.39
N GLU A 204 16.05 -10.74 -12.97
CA GLU A 204 15.25 -9.53 -12.75
C GLU A 204 15.83 -8.72 -11.58
N PHE A 205 16.23 -9.39 -10.50
CA PHE A 205 16.89 -8.76 -9.35
C PHE A 205 18.21 -8.08 -9.73
N LEU A 206 19.08 -8.75 -10.50
CA LEU A 206 20.37 -8.18 -10.91
C LEU A 206 20.22 -6.97 -11.82
N GLU A 207 19.20 -6.95 -12.69
CA GLU A 207 18.88 -5.82 -13.55
C GLU A 207 18.36 -4.63 -12.73
N ALA A 208 17.44 -4.87 -11.79
CA ALA A 208 16.94 -3.87 -10.86
C ALA A 208 18.05 -3.29 -9.98
N LYS A 209 18.91 -4.15 -9.42
CA LYS A 209 20.11 -3.73 -8.69
C LYS A 209 21.02 -2.83 -9.53
N ALA A 210 21.24 -3.18 -10.81
CA ALA A 210 22.06 -2.36 -11.70
C ALA A 210 21.45 -0.97 -11.95
N TRP A 211 20.11 -0.86 -11.97
CA TRP A 211 19.43 0.43 -12.02
C TRP A 211 19.57 1.20 -10.71
N VAL A 212 19.42 0.55 -9.55
CA VAL A 212 19.63 1.18 -8.22
C VAL A 212 21.03 1.78 -8.11
N ASP A 213 22.05 1.03 -8.54
CA ASP A 213 23.44 1.50 -8.56
C ASP A 213 23.59 2.78 -9.38
N LYS A 214 23.18 2.71 -10.65
CA LYS A 214 23.51 3.70 -11.68
C LYS A 214 22.55 4.88 -11.77
N SER A 215 21.31 4.72 -11.33
CA SER A 215 20.22 5.65 -11.68
C SER A 215 19.44 6.16 -10.47
N LEU A 216 19.38 5.43 -9.35
CA LEU A 216 18.69 5.91 -8.16
C LEU A 216 19.49 7.05 -7.51
N VAL A 217 18.95 8.26 -7.55
CA VAL A 217 19.55 9.47 -6.98
C VAL A 217 18.53 10.24 -6.15
N PHE A 218 18.97 10.75 -5.00
CA PHE A 218 18.10 11.47 -4.05
C PHE A 218 18.34 12.98 -4.06
N THR A 219 18.92 13.54 -5.12
CA THR A 219 19.20 14.98 -5.25
C THR A 219 18.13 15.75 -6.02
N LEU A 220 17.03 15.08 -6.38
CA LEU A 220 15.93 15.67 -7.13
C LEU A 220 15.23 16.75 -6.31
N ASN A 221 15.02 17.94 -6.88
CA ASN A 221 14.22 19.00 -6.25
C ASN A 221 12.74 18.65 -6.31
N LYS A 222 12.32 17.78 -5.40
CA LYS A 222 11.01 17.15 -5.37
C LYS A 222 10.59 16.90 -3.93
N ASP A 223 9.36 17.30 -3.60
CA ASP A 223 8.73 16.95 -2.32
C ASP A 223 8.33 15.48 -2.36
N VAL A 224 8.65 14.78 -1.28
CA VAL A 224 8.23 13.40 -1.04
C VAL A 224 7.54 13.32 0.32
N ASN A 225 6.55 12.43 0.41
CA ASN A 225 5.92 12.12 1.69
C ASN A 225 6.87 11.25 2.52
N LEU A 226 7.12 11.64 3.77
CA LEU A 226 8.06 10.97 4.67
C LEU A 226 7.66 9.51 4.89
N PHE A 227 6.39 9.25 5.19
CA PHE A 227 5.89 7.91 5.48
C PHE A 227 6.02 6.99 4.27
N GLU A 228 5.47 7.40 3.13
CA GLU A 228 5.44 6.58 1.91
C GLU A 228 6.85 6.23 1.41
N VAL A 229 7.78 7.20 1.41
CA VAL A 229 9.17 6.93 1.01
C VAL A 229 9.92 6.09 2.05
N THR A 230 9.55 6.20 3.33
CA THR A 230 10.13 5.37 4.38
C THR A 230 9.72 3.91 4.23
N ILE A 231 8.42 3.63 4.20
CA ILE A 231 7.96 2.24 4.18
C ILE A 231 8.31 1.55 2.86
N ARG A 232 8.26 2.25 1.72
CA ARG A 232 8.52 1.68 0.38
C ARG A 232 10.00 1.67 0.03
N VAL A 233 10.61 2.86 -0.06
CA VAL A 233 11.97 2.99 -0.62
C VAL A 233 13.02 2.66 0.43
N LEU A 234 12.93 3.23 1.64
CA LEU A 234 13.89 2.91 2.70
C LEU A 234 13.73 1.46 3.16
N GLY A 235 12.49 1.01 3.41
CA GLY A 235 12.17 -0.38 3.73
C GLY A 235 12.67 -1.37 2.68
N GLY A 236 12.34 -1.16 1.40
CA GLY A 236 12.76 -2.03 0.31
C GLY A 236 14.28 -2.11 0.13
N LEU A 237 15.00 -1.00 0.31
CA LEU A 237 16.47 -1.00 0.29
C LEU A 237 17.07 -1.76 1.48
N LEU A 238 16.53 -1.57 2.69
CA LEU A 238 17.01 -2.27 3.88
C LEU A 238 16.75 -3.78 3.80
N SER A 239 15.57 -4.20 3.36
CA SER A 239 15.28 -5.61 3.13
C SER A 239 16.14 -6.22 2.03
N ALA A 240 16.36 -5.51 0.92
CA ALA A 240 17.29 -5.97 -0.11
C ALA A 240 18.72 -6.13 0.44
N TYR A 241 19.19 -5.22 1.30
CA TYR A 241 20.48 -5.34 1.98
C TYR A 241 20.54 -6.60 2.86
N HIS A 242 19.57 -6.79 3.75
CA HIS A 242 19.59 -7.90 4.71
C HIS A 242 19.48 -9.27 4.04
N LEU A 243 18.67 -9.39 2.98
CA LEU A 243 18.49 -10.64 2.25
C LEU A 243 19.70 -10.99 1.36
N SER A 244 20.28 -10.00 0.67
CA SER A 244 21.35 -10.23 -0.32
C SER A 244 22.77 -10.06 0.23
N GLY A 245 22.94 -9.34 1.34
CA GLY A 245 24.23 -8.90 1.88
C GLY A 245 24.92 -7.82 1.05
N ASP A 246 24.27 -7.25 0.04
CA ASP A 246 24.89 -6.27 -0.83
C ASP A 246 24.84 -4.86 -0.25
N LYS A 247 26.03 -4.34 0.11
CA LYS A 247 26.20 -3.01 0.72
C LYS A 247 25.69 -1.85 -0.14
N ILE A 248 25.46 -2.05 -1.44
CA ILE A 248 24.92 -0.97 -2.27
C ILE A 248 23.56 -0.49 -1.79
N PHE A 249 22.71 -1.40 -1.32
CA PHE A 249 21.39 -1.05 -0.85
C PHE A 249 21.45 -0.29 0.48
N LEU A 250 22.32 -0.71 1.41
CA LEU A 250 22.57 0.02 2.65
C LEU A 250 23.15 1.43 2.38
N ASN A 251 24.06 1.56 1.42
CA ASN A 251 24.61 2.86 1.03
C ASN A 251 23.52 3.80 0.50
N LYS A 252 22.59 3.29 -0.32
CA LYS A 252 21.45 4.08 -0.83
C LYS A 252 20.44 4.38 0.29
N ALA A 253 20.14 3.41 1.15
CA ALA A 253 19.28 3.59 2.32
C ALA A 253 19.80 4.71 3.23
N THR A 254 21.11 4.73 3.48
CA THR A 254 21.77 5.79 4.29
C THR A 254 21.65 7.15 3.63
N GLN A 255 21.93 7.26 2.32
CA GLN A 255 21.76 8.52 1.59
C GLN A 255 20.33 9.05 1.60
N LEU A 256 19.35 8.15 1.52
CA LEU A 256 17.94 8.52 1.62
C LEU A 256 17.58 8.96 3.04
N GLY A 257 17.94 8.17 4.06
CA GLY A 257 17.69 8.47 5.47
C GLY A 257 18.20 9.86 5.87
N ASP A 258 19.45 10.19 5.48
CA ASP A 258 20.04 11.52 5.69
C ASP A 258 19.17 12.67 5.15
N ARG A 259 18.51 12.45 4.02
CA ARG A 259 17.64 13.46 3.37
C ARG A 259 16.24 13.53 3.93
N LEU A 260 15.82 12.50 4.65
CA LEU A 260 14.53 12.48 5.35
C LEU A 260 14.62 13.12 6.74
N MET A 261 15.80 13.14 7.37
CA MET A 261 16.03 13.75 8.69
C MET A 261 15.48 15.19 8.89
N PRO A 262 15.52 16.09 7.89
CA PRO A 262 14.93 17.42 8.04
C PRO A 262 13.44 17.42 8.40
N ALA A 263 12.69 16.36 8.08
CA ALA A 263 11.27 16.26 8.41
C ALA A 263 11.00 16.32 9.93
N PHE A 264 11.96 15.90 10.76
CA PHE A 264 11.88 15.92 12.22
C PHE A 264 12.25 17.28 12.84
N SER A 265 12.61 18.27 12.04
CA SER A 265 13.01 19.61 12.51
C SER A 265 11.80 20.48 12.87
N THR A 266 10.95 19.98 13.78
CA THR A 266 9.74 20.65 14.26
C THR A 266 9.87 21.02 15.74
N SER A 267 9.03 21.94 16.23
CA SER A 267 9.06 22.35 17.64
C SER A 267 8.62 21.26 18.61
N SER A 268 7.82 20.28 18.16
CA SER A 268 7.34 19.19 19.00
C SER A 268 8.16 17.90 18.88
N GLY A 269 8.99 17.77 17.85
CA GLY A 269 9.65 16.53 17.47
C GLY A 269 8.77 15.59 16.62
N VAL A 270 7.46 15.83 16.52
CA VAL A 270 6.59 15.14 15.56
C VAL A 270 6.93 15.64 14.14
N PRO A 271 7.26 14.75 13.19
CA PRO A 271 7.73 15.17 11.89
C PRO A 271 6.62 15.79 11.03
N TYR A 272 7.05 16.66 10.13
CA TYR A 272 6.23 17.09 9.00
C TYR A 272 5.91 15.93 8.05
N SER A 273 4.82 16.05 7.30
CA SER A 273 4.40 15.04 6.31
C SER A 273 5.35 14.96 5.12
N ASP A 274 5.89 16.10 4.67
CA ASP A 274 6.64 16.19 3.42
C ASP A 274 8.03 16.77 3.63
N VAL A 275 8.98 16.27 2.85
CA VAL A 275 10.36 16.75 2.78
C VAL A 275 10.84 16.79 1.33
N ASN A 276 11.53 17.86 0.97
CA ASN A 276 12.09 18.03 -0.36
C ASN A 276 13.49 17.42 -0.43
N LEU A 277 13.69 16.41 -1.28
CA LEU A 277 14.96 15.68 -1.36
C LEU A 277 16.12 16.52 -1.89
N GLY A 278 15.87 17.57 -2.68
CA GLY A 278 16.91 18.40 -3.28
C GLY A 278 17.33 19.57 -2.38
N THR A 279 16.35 20.22 -1.74
CA THR A 279 16.56 21.41 -0.92
C THR A 279 16.66 21.12 0.58
N ASN A 280 16.29 19.90 1.00
CA ASN A 280 16.19 19.48 2.40
C ASN A 280 15.18 20.31 3.22
N ALA A 281 14.25 21.02 2.56
CA ALA A 281 13.18 21.75 3.23
C ALA A 281 12.01 20.81 3.54
N ALA A 282 11.51 20.82 4.77
CA ALA A 282 10.34 20.05 5.18
C ALA A 282 9.16 20.96 5.53
N HIS A 283 7.94 20.47 5.30
CA HIS A 283 6.72 21.22 5.58
C HIS A 283 5.51 20.30 5.79
N GLY A 284 4.52 20.77 6.54
CA GLY A 284 3.22 20.11 6.62
C GLY A 284 2.44 20.22 5.30
N PRO A 285 1.30 19.52 5.17
CA PRO A 285 0.56 19.53 3.93
C PRO A 285 -0.08 20.91 3.64
N LYS A 286 -0.41 21.18 2.37
CA LYS A 286 -0.98 22.48 1.95
C LYS A 286 -2.29 22.85 2.64
N TRP A 287 -3.02 21.86 3.16
CA TRP A 287 -4.33 22.03 3.79
C TRP A 287 -4.28 22.16 5.31
N GLY A 288 -3.11 22.10 5.95
CA GLY A 288 -2.99 22.37 7.38
C GLY A 288 -1.68 21.87 8.00
N PRO A 289 -1.42 22.22 9.26
CA PRO A 289 -0.18 21.87 9.97
C PRO A 289 -0.13 20.43 10.49
N ASP A 290 -1.14 19.61 10.21
CA ASP A 290 -1.30 18.30 10.82
C ASP A 290 -0.79 17.20 9.90
N SER A 291 0.00 16.30 10.49
CA SER A 291 0.41 15.02 9.89
C SER A 291 -0.62 13.96 10.23
N SER A 292 -0.72 12.90 9.43
CA SER A 292 -1.49 11.72 9.82
C SER A 292 -0.80 11.00 10.98
N THR A 293 -1.59 10.44 11.90
CA THR A 293 -1.02 9.74 13.06
C THR A 293 -0.24 8.49 12.65
N SER A 294 -0.82 7.64 11.79
CA SER A 294 -0.10 6.51 11.15
C SER A 294 1.21 6.95 10.50
N GLU A 295 1.20 8.00 9.66
CA GLU A 295 2.39 8.46 8.93
C GLU A 295 3.59 8.73 9.85
N VAL A 296 3.38 9.37 11.00
CA VAL A 296 4.49 9.69 11.93
C VAL A 296 4.86 8.53 12.86
N THR A 297 3.99 7.52 12.97
CA THR A 297 4.15 6.36 13.87
C THR A 297 4.39 5.04 13.15
N SER A 298 4.64 5.10 11.84
CA SER A 298 4.87 3.95 10.97
C SER A 298 6.15 4.10 10.14
N ILE A 299 7.19 4.67 10.76
CA ILE A 299 8.53 4.91 10.20
C ILE A 299 9.64 4.38 11.10
N GLN A 300 9.25 3.82 12.25
CA GLN A 300 10.15 3.50 13.34
C GLN A 300 10.97 2.26 13.07
N LEU A 301 10.42 1.25 12.37
CA LEU A 301 11.13 0.01 12.09
C LEU A 301 12.34 0.27 11.19
N GLU A 302 12.14 1.09 10.16
CA GLU A 302 13.09 1.41 9.11
C GLU A 302 14.20 2.33 9.63
N PHE A 303 13.85 3.41 10.34
CA PHE A 303 14.85 4.31 10.91
C PHE A 303 15.66 3.63 12.02
N ARG A 304 15.04 2.76 12.82
CA ARG A 304 15.74 1.94 13.80
C ARG A 304 16.71 0.97 13.15
N ASP A 305 16.25 0.25 12.13
CA ASP A 305 17.09 -0.68 11.38
C ASP A 305 18.25 0.04 10.67
N LEU A 306 18.00 1.24 10.13
CA LEU A 306 19.04 2.06 9.53
C LEU A 306 20.11 2.47 10.55
N SER A 307 19.73 2.91 11.75
CA SER A 307 20.68 3.19 12.83
C SER A 307 21.52 1.97 13.19
N ARG A 308 20.90 0.81 13.35
CA ARG A 308 21.58 -0.43 13.74
C ARG A 308 22.50 -0.97 12.65
N SER A 309 22.11 -0.82 11.39
CA SER A 309 22.89 -1.28 10.23
C SER A 309 24.04 -0.33 9.86
N THR A 310 23.96 0.94 10.25
CA THR A 310 25.01 1.95 9.96
C THR A 310 25.89 2.28 11.16
N GLY A 311 25.43 2.02 12.38
CA GLY A 311 26.04 2.50 13.62
C GLY A 311 25.74 3.98 13.95
N GLU A 312 24.91 4.66 13.16
CA GLU A 312 24.57 6.08 13.34
C GLU A 312 23.28 6.24 14.17
N PRO A 313 23.33 6.67 15.45
CA PRO A 313 22.17 6.64 16.34
C PRO A 313 21.07 7.66 16.00
N LYS A 314 21.38 8.68 15.19
CA LYS A 314 20.49 9.80 14.89
C LYS A 314 19.13 9.39 14.30
N TYR A 315 19.06 8.28 13.56
CA TYR A 315 17.83 7.81 12.92
C TYR A 315 16.87 7.22 13.96
N GLU A 316 17.31 6.25 14.77
CA GLU A 316 16.56 5.64 15.86
C GLU A 316 16.16 6.68 16.90
N GLU A 317 17.07 7.59 17.28
CA GLU A 317 16.79 8.65 18.25
C GLU A 317 15.66 9.58 17.79
N ALA A 318 15.57 9.89 16.49
CA ALA A 318 14.53 10.78 15.97
C ALA A 318 13.15 10.13 16.05
N VAL A 319 13.02 8.87 15.61
CA VAL A 319 11.74 8.17 15.62
C VAL A 319 11.32 7.69 17.02
N ALA A 320 12.28 7.39 17.90
CA ALA A 320 12.02 7.06 19.29
C ALA A 320 11.38 8.23 20.04
N LYS A 321 11.86 9.46 19.83
CA LYS A 321 11.24 10.68 20.38
C LYS A 321 9.77 10.82 19.98
N VAL A 322 9.43 10.46 18.74
CA VAL A 322 8.03 10.48 18.27
C VAL A 322 7.20 9.44 19.03
N SER A 323 7.68 8.21 19.16
CA SER A 323 6.98 7.14 19.89
C SER A 323 6.79 7.47 21.36
N GLU A 324 7.81 7.98 22.03
CA GLU A 324 7.76 8.40 23.43
C GLU A 324 6.80 9.57 23.65
N HIS A 325 6.79 10.54 22.73
CA HIS A 325 5.86 11.66 22.78
C HIS A 325 4.42 11.19 22.61
N VAL A 326 4.12 10.37 21.60
CA VAL A 326 2.78 9.80 21.37
C VAL A 326 2.32 8.91 22.53
N HIS A 327 3.24 8.17 23.15
CA HIS A 327 2.95 7.38 24.35
C HIS A 327 2.40 8.25 25.51
N GLN A 328 2.92 9.46 25.69
CA GLN A 328 2.51 10.38 26.76
C GLN A 328 1.19 11.11 26.50
N LEU A 329 0.71 11.15 25.26
CA LEU A 329 -0.55 11.81 24.92
C LEU A 329 -1.76 11.05 25.47
N GLU A 330 -2.79 11.80 25.86
CA GLU A 330 -4.08 11.25 26.24
C GLU A 330 -4.72 10.54 25.03
N LYS A 331 -5.21 9.32 25.28
CA LYS A 331 -5.85 8.45 24.28
C LYS A 331 -7.25 8.09 24.75
N TYR A 332 -8.15 7.80 23.81
CA TYR A 332 -9.48 7.32 24.17
C TYR A 332 -9.46 5.81 24.37
N ASP A 333 -9.18 5.37 25.60
CA ASP A 333 -8.95 3.94 25.93
C ASP A 333 -7.92 3.29 24.99
N GLY A 334 -6.80 3.97 24.75
CA GLY A 334 -5.75 3.53 23.81
C GLY A 334 -6.00 3.86 22.34
N LEU A 335 -7.18 4.36 21.99
CA LEU A 335 -7.48 4.76 20.62
C LEU A 335 -6.99 6.18 20.31
N VAL A 336 -6.38 6.36 19.13
CA VAL A 336 -5.78 7.63 18.72
C VAL A 336 -6.59 8.30 17.60
N PRO A 337 -6.73 9.63 17.61
CA PRO A 337 -7.27 10.36 16.47
C PRO A 337 -6.34 10.28 15.25
N ILE A 338 -6.90 10.33 14.04
CA ILE A 338 -6.14 10.19 12.78
C ILE A 338 -5.17 11.34 12.44
N PHE A 339 -5.16 12.43 13.21
CA PHE A 339 -4.31 13.58 12.97
C PHE A 339 -3.56 14.02 14.22
N ILE A 340 -2.30 14.40 14.04
CA ILE A 340 -1.43 14.98 15.06
C ILE A 340 -0.73 16.22 14.48
N ASN A 341 -0.69 17.30 15.25
CA ASN A 341 -0.10 18.56 14.81
C ASN A 341 1.42 18.54 14.94
N ALA A 342 2.15 18.76 13.85
CA ALA A 342 3.63 18.70 13.87
C ALA A 342 4.27 19.82 14.72
N ASN A 343 3.59 20.95 14.92
CA ASN A 343 4.14 22.07 15.68
C ASN A 343 3.85 21.96 17.19
N THR A 344 2.63 21.57 17.57
CA THR A 344 2.23 21.48 18.98
C THR A 344 2.41 20.09 19.57
N GLY A 345 2.56 19.07 18.73
CA GLY A 345 2.62 17.66 19.14
C GLY A 345 1.29 17.12 19.66
N GLN A 346 0.17 17.84 19.54
CA GLN A 346 -1.12 17.40 20.07
C GLN A 346 -1.96 16.71 19.00
N PHE A 347 -2.72 15.69 19.40
CA PHE A 347 -3.76 15.14 18.53
C PHE A 347 -4.80 16.20 18.19
N ARG A 348 -5.34 16.14 16.96
CA ARG A 348 -6.45 17.00 16.57
C ARG A 348 -7.71 16.58 17.33
N GLU A 349 -8.25 17.52 18.10
CA GLU A 349 -9.49 17.32 18.82
C GLU A 349 -10.64 16.97 17.86
N PHE A 350 -11.47 16.00 18.25
CA PHE A 350 -12.64 15.53 17.49
C PHE A 350 -12.36 14.93 16.10
N ALA A 351 -11.09 14.71 15.74
CA ALA A 351 -10.77 13.95 14.55
C ALA A 351 -11.30 12.51 14.66
N THR A 352 -11.51 11.89 13.50
CA THR A 352 -11.99 10.51 13.43
C THR A 352 -11.00 9.57 14.14
N ILE A 353 -11.53 8.53 14.76
CA ILE A 353 -10.77 7.40 15.28
C ILE A 353 -11.17 6.19 14.45
N THR A 354 -10.21 5.57 13.79
CA THR A 354 -10.40 4.41 12.91
C THR A 354 -9.13 3.55 12.93
N LEU A 355 -9.28 2.25 12.66
CA LEU A 355 -8.17 1.33 12.35
C LEU A 355 -8.06 1.11 10.83
N GLY A 356 -8.66 1.99 10.03
CA GLY A 356 -8.41 2.13 8.61
C GLY A 356 -7.46 3.29 8.34
N ALA A 357 -7.67 3.95 7.18
CA ALA A 357 -6.73 4.94 6.68
C ALA A 357 -6.39 6.01 7.73
N ARG A 358 -5.10 6.30 7.84
CA ARG A 358 -4.49 7.30 8.75
C ARG A 358 -4.35 6.86 10.21
N GLY A 359 -4.93 5.73 10.62
CA GLY A 359 -4.87 5.23 12.01
C GLY A 359 -4.36 3.79 12.15
N ASP A 360 -4.64 2.92 11.18
CA ASP A 360 -4.17 1.54 11.04
C ASP A 360 -2.74 1.25 11.54
N SER A 361 -1.72 1.68 10.82
CA SER A 361 -0.35 1.19 10.99
C SER A 361 0.34 1.73 12.26
N TYR A 362 -0.28 2.69 12.98
CA TYR A 362 0.10 3.03 14.35
C TYR A 362 0.03 1.79 15.25
N TYR A 363 -1.10 1.09 15.24
CA TYR A 363 -1.31 -0.08 16.09
C TYR A 363 -0.44 -1.26 15.64
N GLU A 364 -0.24 -1.40 14.34
CA GLU A 364 0.68 -2.36 13.76
C GLU A 364 2.11 -2.14 14.28
N TYR A 365 2.62 -0.92 14.17
CA TYR A 365 4.01 -0.61 14.53
C TYR A 365 4.22 -0.61 16.04
N LEU A 366 3.20 -0.39 16.88
CA LEU A 366 3.36 -0.64 18.32
C LEU A 366 3.79 -2.10 18.59
N LEU A 367 3.06 -3.07 18.01
CA LEU A 367 3.42 -4.48 18.14
C LEU A 367 4.75 -4.78 17.47
N LYS A 368 4.90 -4.40 16.19
CA LYS A 368 6.07 -4.76 15.39
C LYS A 368 7.36 -4.16 15.95
N GLN A 369 7.33 -2.95 16.52
CA GLN A 369 8.51 -2.36 17.18
C GLN A 369 8.86 -3.07 18.49
N TRP A 370 7.85 -3.45 19.30
CA TRP A 370 8.09 -4.25 20.50
C TRP A 370 8.79 -5.56 20.14
N LEU A 371 8.36 -6.22 19.06
CA LEU A 371 8.99 -7.43 18.55
C LEU A 371 10.40 -7.17 18.01
N GLN A 372 10.57 -6.17 17.14
CA GLN A 372 11.86 -5.81 16.53
C GLN A 372 12.96 -5.56 17.57
N THR A 373 12.59 -5.01 18.73
CA THR A 373 13.51 -4.69 19.83
C THR A 373 13.76 -5.85 20.79
N GLY A 374 13.42 -7.09 20.41
CA GLY A 374 13.59 -8.25 21.28
C GLY A 374 12.69 -8.20 22.50
N LYS A 375 11.52 -7.54 22.39
CA LYS A 375 10.52 -7.37 23.44
C LYS A 375 10.98 -6.53 24.64
N THR A 376 11.98 -5.66 24.46
CA THR A 376 12.61 -4.89 25.55
C THR A 376 11.89 -3.58 25.90
N ILE A 377 11.15 -2.96 24.97
CA ILE A 377 10.46 -1.69 25.19
C ILE A 377 8.99 -1.93 25.57
N ASN A 378 8.71 -2.06 26.87
CA ASN A 378 7.39 -2.48 27.38
C ASN A 378 6.23 -1.53 27.03
N TYR A 379 6.45 -0.21 26.98
CA TYR A 379 5.34 0.73 26.74
C TYR A 379 4.70 0.53 25.35
N LEU A 380 5.46 0.03 24.37
CA LEU A 380 4.93 -0.30 23.04
C LEU A 380 3.92 -1.44 23.11
N ARG A 381 4.24 -2.50 23.86
CA ARG A 381 3.31 -3.60 24.15
C ARG A 381 2.09 -3.09 24.89
N ASP A 382 2.29 -2.27 25.91
CA ASP A 382 1.21 -1.81 26.79
C ASP A 382 0.23 -0.91 26.03
N ASP A 383 0.74 0.02 25.20
CA ASP A 383 -0.09 0.85 24.32
C ASP A 383 -0.81 0.01 23.25
N TYR A 384 -0.16 -1.03 22.71
CA TYR A 384 -0.82 -1.97 21.79
C TYR A 384 -1.99 -2.69 22.46
N LEU A 385 -1.76 -3.29 23.63
CA LEU A 385 -2.80 -4.01 24.38
C LEU A 385 -3.96 -3.08 24.77
N LEU A 386 -3.65 -1.85 25.17
CA LEU A 386 -4.66 -0.85 25.46
C LEU A 386 -5.45 -0.48 24.20
N GLY A 387 -4.78 -0.27 23.06
CA GLY A 387 -5.42 0.00 21.76
C GLY A 387 -6.34 -1.12 21.29
N ILE A 388 -5.93 -2.40 21.43
CA ILE A 388 -6.79 -3.56 21.10
C ILE A 388 -7.99 -3.62 22.06
N SER A 389 -7.78 -3.41 23.36
CA SER A 389 -8.87 -3.38 24.34
C SER A 389 -9.87 -2.25 24.05
N GLY A 390 -9.39 -1.06 23.70
CA GLY A 390 -10.22 0.06 23.25
C GLY A 390 -11.00 -0.25 21.97
N THR A 391 -10.36 -0.96 21.03
CA THR A 391 -10.99 -1.42 19.78
C THR A 391 -12.14 -2.37 20.08
N GLN A 392 -11.92 -3.37 20.93
CA GLN A 392 -12.98 -4.31 21.36
C GLN A 392 -14.12 -3.60 22.07
N LYS A 393 -13.81 -2.63 22.94
CA LYS A 393 -14.81 -1.87 23.70
C LYS A 393 -15.68 -0.98 22.82
N HIS A 394 -15.07 -0.25 21.89
CA HIS A 394 -15.76 0.85 21.20
C HIS A 394 -16.08 0.56 19.74
N LEU A 395 -15.18 -0.14 19.03
CA LEU A 395 -15.21 -0.25 17.56
C LEU A 395 -15.73 -1.59 17.07
N VAL A 396 -15.52 -2.67 17.84
CA VAL A 396 -16.10 -3.98 17.51
C VAL A 396 -17.62 -3.90 17.52
N LYS A 397 -18.22 -4.24 16.38
CA LYS A 397 -19.67 -4.33 16.18
C LYS A 397 -19.98 -5.59 15.38
N ARG A 398 -21.27 -5.96 15.34
CA ARG A 398 -21.75 -7.13 14.59
C ARG A 398 -22.87 -6.74 13.66
N THR A 399 -22.89 -7.35 12.48
CA THR A 399 -23.99 -7.19 11.53
C THR A 399 -25.29 -7.76 12.09
N ALA A 400 -26.41 -7.26 11.57
CA ALA A 400 -27.76 -7.62 12.01
C ALA A 400 -28.09 -9.10 11.74
N SER A 401 -27.79 -9.57 10.53
CA SER A 401 -28.26 -10.86 10.02
C SER A 401 -27.38 -12.03 10.44
N ASN A 402 -26.14 -12.09 9.93
CA ASN A 402 -25.23 -13.22 10.15
C ASN A 402 -24.20 -12.99 11.28
N LYS A 403 -24.30 -11.86 12.00
CA LYS A 403 -23.46 -11.51 13.15
C LYS A 403 -21.96 -11.42 12.85
N TYR A 404 -21.59 -11.09 11.60
CA TYR A 404 -20.20 -10.85 11.22
C TYR A 404 -19.61 -9.72 12.05
N LEU A 405 -18.48 -9.99 12.69
CA LEU A 405 -17.73 -9.02 13.47
C LEU A 405 -16.98 -8.08 12.54
N PHE A 406 -17.12 -6.78 12.72
CA PHE A 406 -16.35 -5.78 11.98
C PHE A 406 -15.87 -4.67 12.91
N ILE A 407 -14.87 -3.91 12.45
CA ILE A 407 -14.30 -2.77 13.17
C ILE A 407 -14.90 -1.49 12.59
N ALA A 408 -15.68 -0.78 13.40
CA ALA A 408 -16.31 0.49 13.05
C ALA A 408 -15.36 1.68 13.24
N GLU A 409 -15.82 2.88 12.87
CA GLU A 409 -15.13 4.15 13.15
C GLU A 409 -15.88 4.98 14.20
N LEU A 410 -15.19 5.89 14.89
CA LEU A 410 -15.80 6.95 15.70
C LEU A 410 -15.55 8.30 15.07
N VAL A 411 -16.61 9.08 14.90
CA VAL A 411 -16.54 10.39 14.23
C VAL A 411 -17.02 11.52 15.12
N GLY A 412 -16.29 12.64 15.07
CA GLY A 412 -16.70 13.91 15.67
C GLY A 412 -16.65 13.94 17.19
N ALA A 413 -17.10 15.06 17.77
CA ALA A 413 -17.02 15.31 19.21
C ALA A 413 -17.82 14.32 20.06
N THR A 414 -18.93 13.82 19.51
CA THR A 414 -19.80 12.84 20.18
C THR A 414 -19.31 11.41 20.06
N LYS A 415 -18.24 11.15 19.28
CA LYS A 415 -17.72 9.80 18.98
C LYS A 415 -18.81 8.90 18.43
N GLU A 416 -19.52 9.40 17.42
CA GLU A 416 -20.59 8.65 16.77
C GLU A 416 -20.01 7.42 16.06
N VAL A 417 -20.54 6.24 16.38
CA VAL A 417 -20.15 4.99 15.72
C VAL A 417 -20.64 4.98 14.27
N LYS A 418 -19.73 4.87 13.31
CA LYS A 418 -20.04 4.68 11.89
C LYS A 418 -19.78 3.24 11.50
N PRO A 419 -20.78 2.48 11.00
CA PRO A 419 -20.59 1.11 10.57
C PRO A 419 -19.95 1.05 9.17
N LYS A 420 -18.71 1.52 9.10
CA LYS A 420 -17.83 1.61 7.94
C LYS A 420 -16.52 0.92 8.31
N MET A 421 -15.96 0.14 7.39
CA MET A 421 -14.64 -0.46 7.51
C MET A 421 -13.92 -0.33 6.18
N ASP A 422 -12.71 0.22 6.22
CA ASP A 422 -11.82 0.26 5.06
C ASP A 422 -11.24 -1.13 4.84
N HIS A 423 -10.94 -1.50 3.59
CA HIS A 423 -10.23 -2.74 3.28
C HIS A 423 -8.89 -2.81 4.01
N LEU A 424 -8.23 -1.66 4.20
CA LEU A 424 -7.02 -1.49 4.99
C LEU A 424 -7.11 -2.19 6.35
N THR A 425 -8.23 -2.07 7.07
CA THR A 425 -8.41 -2.63 8.41
C THR A 425 -8.30 -4.17 8.45
N CYS A 426 -8.32 -4.85 7.30
CA CYS A 426 -8.08 -6.28 7.21
C CYS A 426 -6.64 -6.69 7.55
N TYR A 427 -5.67 -5.78 7.71
CA TYR A 427 -4.32 -6.08 8.23
C TYR A 427 -4.35 -6.61 9.68
N LEU A 428 -5.37 -6.19 10.45
CA LEU A 428 -5.42 -6.39 11.89
C LEU A 428 -5.52 -7.87 12.27
N GLY A 429 -6.14 -8.70 11.43
CA GLY A 429 -6.23 -10.15 11.65
C GLY A 429 -4.85 -10.81 11.79
N GLY A 430 -3.95 -10.53 10.85
CA GLY A 430 -2.58 -11.02 10.87
C GLY A 430 -1.76 -10.42 12.01
N THR A 431 -1.93 -9.12 12.28
CA THR A 431 -1.27 -8.44 13.41
C THR A 431 -1.66 -9.05 14.76
N LEU A 432 -2.94 -9.35 14.98
CA LEU A 432 -3.42 -10.02 16.18
C LEU A 432 -2.82 -11.42 16.31
N ALA A 433 -2.82 -12.21 15.23
CA ALA A 433 -2.24 -13.55 15.20
C ALA A 433 -0.73 -13.54 15.51
N LEU A 434 0.01 -12.57 14.95
CA LEU A 434 1.42 -12.34 15.25
C LEU A 434 1.65 -12.02 16.73
N GLY A 435 0.80 -11.19 17.33
CA GLY A 435 0.86 -10.90 18.77
C GLY A 435 0.69 -12.16 19.62
N VAL A 436 -0.27 -13.03 19.28
CA VAL A 436 -0.52 -14.30 19.97
C VAL A 436 0.68 -15.23 19.87
N HIS A 437 1.26 -15.39 18.68
CA HIS A 437 2.48 -16.19 18.47
C HIS A 437 3.61 -15.75 19.39
N HIS A 438 3.73 -14.45 19.65
CA HIS A 438 4.76 -13.89 20.53
C HIS A 438 4.35 -13.74 22.01
N GLY A 439 3.26 -14.38 22.44
CA GLY A 439 2.89 -14.54 23.85
C GLY A 439 1.86 -13.54 24.37
N LEU A 440 1.15 -12.82 23.49
CA LEU A 440 -0.03 -12.03 23.90
C LEU A 440 -1.26 -12.92 24.08
N SER A 441 -2.35 -12.35 24.62
CA SER A 441 -3.57 -13.10 25.01
C SER A 441 -4.14 -13.93 23.86
N SER A 442 -4.50 -15.18 24.14
CA SER A 442 -5.15 -16.06 23.15
C SER A 442 -6.50 -15.53 22.66
N GLU A 443 -7.17 -14.66 23.43
CA GLU A 443 -8.42 -13.99 23.01
C GLU A 443 -8.23 -13.12 21.76
N HIS A 444 -7.00 -12.66 21.50
CA HIS A 444 -6.68 -11.95 20.26
C HIS A 444 -6.81 -12.86 19.03
N MET A 445 -6.57 -14.17 19.18
CA MET A 445 -6.77 -15.14 18.09
C MET A 445 -8.26 -15.33 17.78
N ASP A 446 -9.13 -15.26 18.78
CA ASP A 446 -10.58 -15.30 18.56
C ASP A 446 -11.04 -14.09 17.76
N LEU A 447 -10.58 -12.89 18.15
CA LEU A 447 -10.84 -11.66 17.40
C LEU A 447 -10.26 -11.74 15.97
N ALA A 448 -9.05 -12.29 15.80
CA ALA A 448 -8.42 -12.48 14.49
C ALA A 448 -9.26 -13.40 13.60
N ASN A 449 -9.67 -14.58 14.10
CA ASN A 449 -10.49 -15.53 13.37
C ASN A 449 -11.82 -14.93 12.91
N GLU A 450 -12.49 -14.18 13.79
CA GLU A 450 -13.75 -13.53 13.45
C GLU A 450 -13.59 -12.41 12.43
N LEU A 451 -12.55 -11.58 12.57
CA LEU A 451 -12.27 -10.48 11.66
C LEU A 451 -11.86 -10.97 10.26
N VAL A 452 -10.96 -11.97 10.19
CA VAL A 452 -10.51 -12.58 8.94
C VAL A 452 -11.69 -13.24 8.21
N LYS A 453 -12.63 -13.85 8.95
CA LYS A 453 -13.89 -14.35 8.35
C LYS A 453 -14.72 -13.23 7.73
N THR A 454 -14.87 -12.10 8.42
CA THR A 454 -15.58 -10.93 7.86
C THR A 454 -14.86 -10.36 6.64
N CYS A 455 -13.54 -10.22 6.68
CA CYS A 455 -12.74 -9.79 5.54
C CYS A 455 -12.88 -10.73 4.35
N TYR A 456 -12.95 -12.05 4.55
CA TYR A 456 -13.29 -12.97 3.45
C TYR A 456 -14.66 -12.67 2.85
N GLN A 457 -15.66 -12.36 3.68
CA GLN A 457 -16.99 -12.03 3.18
C GLN A 457 -17.02 -10.74 2.35
N THR A 458 -16.18 -9.73 2.65
CA THR A 458 -16.12 -8.52 1.82
C THR A 458 -15.66 -8.81 0.39
N TYR A 459 -14.90 -9.89 0.17
CA TYR A 459 -14.59 -10.42 -1.17
C TYR A 459 -15.75 -11.27 -1.71
N ALA A 460 -16.23 -12.23 -0.92
CA ALA A 460 -17.16 -13.26 -1.38
C ALA A 460 -18.55 -12.75 -1.77
N ILE A 461 -19.00 -11.61 -1.21
CA ILE A 461 -20.30 -11.02 -1.57
C ILE A 461 -20.32 -10.35 -2.95
N HIS A 462 -19.16 -10.18 -3.60
CA HIS A 462 -19.06 -9.49 -4.88
C HIS A 462 -18.90 -10.46 -6.05
N PRO A 463 -19.57 -10.21 -7.20
CA PRO A 463 -19.45 -11.07 -8.38
C PRO A 463 -18.03 -11.24 -8.91
N THR A 464 -17.15 -10.24 -8.72
CA THR A 464 -15.74 -10.34 -9.10
C THR A 464 -14.90 -11.14 -8.11
N PHE A 465 -15.42 -11.46 -6.92
CA PHE A 465 -14.67 -12.02 -5.80
C PHE A 465 -13.46 -11.15 -5.39
N LEU A 466 -13.59 -9.83 -5.54
CA LEU A 466 -12.63 -8.83 -5.07
C LEU A 466 -13.32 -7.87 -4.11
N ALA A 467 -12.66 -7.53 -3.01
CA ALA A 467 -13.19 -6.56 -2.05
C ALA A 467 -13.13 -5.12 -2.60
N PRO A 468 -14.09 -4.26 -2.22
CA PRO A 468 -14.03 -2.84 -2.49
C PRO A 468 -13.12 -2.14 -1.48
N GLU A 469 -12.76 -0.90 -1.75
CA GLU A 469 -11.95 -0.07 -0.86
C GLU A 469 -12.62 0.16 0.50
N ILE A 470 -13.94 0.36 0.52
CA ILE A 470 -14.71 0.61 1.74
C ILE A 470 -16.00 -0.20 1.73
N THR A 471 -16.25 -0.91 2.83
CA THR A 471 -17.49 -1.67 3.07
C THR A 471 -18.30 -1.01 4.20
N TYR A 472 -19.62 -0.99 4.05
CA TYR A 472 -20.56 -0.52 5.07
C TYR A 472 -21.40 -1.70 5.58
N PHE A 473 -21.74 -1.65 6.86
CA PHE A 473 -22.33 -2.78 7.57
C PHE A 473 -23.71 -2.43 8.13
N ASN A 474 -24.68 -3.32 7.93
CA ASN A 474 -26.01 -3.14 8.49
C ASN A 474 -26.06 -3.73 9.89
N ILE A 475 -26.23 -2.87 10.90
CA ILE A 475 -26.27 -3.23 12.33
C ILE A 475 -27.68 -3.28 12.92
N GLN A 476 -28.69 -2.79 12.17
CA GLN A 476 -30.07 -2.73 12.62
C GLN A 476 -30.86 -3.92 12.08
N ASN A 477 -31.64 -4.56 12.95
CA ASN A 477 -32.65 -5.53 12.54
C ASN A 477 -33.88 -4.74 12.06
N VAL A 478 -34.19 -4.80 10.77
CA VAL A 478 -35.45 -4.31 10.24
C VAL A 478 -36.50 -5.41 10.45
N LYS A 479 -37.68 -5.07 10.98
CA LYS A 479 -38.77 -6.05 11.11
C LYS A 479 -39.20 -6.48 9.71
N ASP A 480 -39.41 -7.78 9.54
CA ASP A 480 -39.93 -8.40 8.32
C ASP A 480 -38.99 -8.40 7.08
N GLU A 481 -37.73 -7.97 7.24
CA GLU A 481 -36.70 -8.08 6.21
C GLU A 481 -35.40 -8.64 6.80
N LYS A 482 -34.68 -9.49 6.05
CA LYS A 482 -33.29 -9.85 6.35
C LYS A 482 -32.38 -8.92 5.54
N PRO A 483 -31.93 -7.77 6.09
CA PRO A 483 -31.04 -6.89 5.35
C PRO A 483 -29.75 -7.64 5.01
N MET A 484 -29.16 -7.34 3.85
CA MET A 484 -27.80 -7.80 3.55
C MET A 484 -26.86 -7.32 4.66
N ASP A 485 -25.92 -8.16 5.09
CA ASP A 485 -24.99 -7.79 6.16
C ASP A 485 -24.11 -6.60 5.78
N MET A 486 -23.78 -6.50 4.50
CA MET A 486 -22.76 -5.59 3.96
C MET A 486 -23.24 -4.97 2.66
N TYR A 487 -22.83 -3.74 2.40
CA TYR A 487 -23.04 -3.06 1.13
C TYR A 487 -21.88 -2.09 0.84
N VAL A 488 -21.80 -1.64 -0.40
CA VAL A 488 -20.74 -0.76 -0.88
C VAL A 488 -21.33 0.43 -1.64
N LYS A 489 -20.83 1.63 -1.36
CA LYS A 489 -21.20 2.85 -2.09
C LYS A 489 -20.50 2.89 -3.45
N ILE A 490 -21.09 3.60 -4.41
CA ILE A 490 -20.62 3.58 -5.81
C ILE A 490 -19.16 4.05 -5.94
N HIS A 491 -18.77 5.09 -5.19
CA HIS A 491 -17.41 5.65 -5.23
C HIS A 491 -16.38 4.79 -4.47
N ASP A 492 -16.86 3.91 -3.61
CA ASP A 492 -16.03 3.06 -2.74
C ASP A 492 -15.82 1.67 -3.35
N ALA A 493 -16.51 1.35 -4.46
CA ALA A 493 -16.52 0.03 -5.10
C ALA A 493 -15.25 -0.32 -5.90
N HIS A 494 -14.19 0.49 -5.79
CA HIS A 494 -12.94 0.26 -6.49
C HIS A 494 -12.07 -0.74 -5.73
N ASN A 495 -11.20 -1.46 -6.44
CA ASN A 495 -10.18 -2.33 -5.89
C ASN A 495 -8.83 -1.92 -6.51
N LEU A 496 -7.85 -1.64 -5.66
CA LEU A 496 -6.54 -1.15 -6.07
C LEU A 496 -5.45 -2.23 -6.08
N LEU A 497 -5.84 -3.51 -6.04
CA LEU A 497 -4.93 -4.66 -5.91
C LEU A 497 -4.26 -4.78 -4.53
N ARG A 498 -4.92 -4.25 -3.50
CA ARG A 498 -4.37 -4.11 -2.14
C ARG A 498 -4.09 -5.45 -1.42
N PRO A 499 -3.13 -5.48 -0.48
CA PRO A 499 -2.61 -6.72 0.11
C PRO A 499 -3.20 -7.12 1.46
N GLU A 500 -3.87 -6.24 2.21
CA GLU A 500 -3.99 -6.32 3.67
C GLU A 500 -4.73 -7.58 4.14
N PHE A 501 -5.73 -8.03 3.37
CA PHE A 501 -6.38 -9.31 3.67
C PHE A 501 -5.48 -10.51 3.35
N ILE A 502 -4.74 -10.48 2.24
CA ILE A 502 -3.80 -11.55 1.86
C ILE A 502 -2.65 -11.64 2.86
N GLU A 503 -2.15 -10.50 3.37
CA GLU A 503 -1.20 -10.44 4.49
C GLU A 503 -1.76 -11.19 5.70
N SER A 504 -3.00 -10.88 6.10
CA SER A 504 -3.66 -11.60 7.20
C SER A 504 -3.79 -13.09 6.93
N LEU A 505 -4.14 -13.51 5.70
CA LEU A 505 -4.19 -14.92 5.34
C LEU A 505 -2.82 -15.60 5.48
N PHE A 506 -1.74 -14.92 5.10
CA PHE A 506 -0.37 -15.42 5.29
C PHE A 506 -0.06 -15.68 6.76
N TYR A 507 -0.27 -14.70 7.65
CA TYR A 507 -0.02 -14.89 9.09
C TYR A 507 -0.90 -15.99 9.68
N MET A 508 -2.18 -16.01 9.32
CA MET A 508 -3.11 -17.03 9.80
C MET A 508 -2.69 -18.44 9.34
N TRP A 509 -2.28 -18.62 8.08
CA TRP A 509 -1.70 -19.87 7.58
C TRP A 509 -0.43 -20.24 8.33
N TYR A 510 0.50 -19.29 8.47
CA TYR A 510 1.80 -19.51 9.09
C TYR A 510 1.64 -20.05 10.52
N PHE A 511 0.81 -19.40 11.34
CA PHE A 511 0.66 -19.74 12.75
C PHE A 511 -0.28 -20.93 13.03
N THR A 512 -1.30 -21.16 12.18
CA THR A 512 -2.31 -22.19 12.46
C THR A 512 -2.13 -23.48 11.63
N GLY A 513 -1.46 -23.41 10.49
CA GLY A 513 -1.41 -24.50 9.53
C GLY A 513 -2.78 -24.84 8.90
N ASN A 514 -3.77 -23.95 9.00
CA ASN A 514 -5.09 -24.17 8.40
C ASN A 514 -5.07 -23.83 6.90
N LYS A 515 -5.17 -24.85 6.06
CA LYS A 515 -5.13 -24.72 4.59
C LYS A 515 -6.30 -23.92 4.00
N THR A 516 -7.38 -23.70 4.75
CA THR A 516 -8.50 -22.83 4.33
C THR A 516 -7.99 -21.44 3.92
N PHE A 517 -6.99 -20.89 4.63
CA PHE A 517 -6.44 -19.58 4.31
C PHE A 517 -5.69 -19.58 2.98
N GLN A 518 -5.02 -20.68 2.62
CA GLN A 518 -4.44 -20.85 1.28
C GLN A 518 -5.54 -20.96 0.21
N ASP A 519 -6.64 -21.66 0.49
CA ASP A 519 -7.73 -21.78 -0.47
C ASP A 519 -8.47 -20.45 -0.70
N TRP A 520 -8.63 -19.63 0.33
CA TRP A 520 -9.14 -18.27 0.21
C TRP A 520 -8.19 -17.38 -0.61
N GLY A 521 -6.89 -17.42 -0.31
CA GLY A 521 -5.89 -16.69 -1.09
C GLY A 521 -5.86 -17.12 -2.56
N TRP A 522 -6.07 -18.41 -2.84
CA TRP A 522 -6.14 -18.93 -4.20
C TRP A 522 -7.36 -18.41 -4.97
N GLN A 523 -8.54 -18.37 -4.33
CA GLN A 523 -9.73 -17.78 -4.95
C GLN A 523 -9.55 -16.30 -5.28
N ILE A 524 -8.92 -15.54 -4.38
CA ILE A 524 -8.61 -14.12 -4.60
C ILE A 524 -7.59 -13.95 -5.74
N PHE A 525 -6.55 -14.79 -5.79
CA PHE A 525 -5.59 -14.76 -6.89
C PHE A 525 -6.26 -15.04 -8.24
N GLN A 526 -7.16 -16.02 -8.31
CA GLN A 526 -7.95 -16.29 -9.52
C GLN A 526 -8.87 -15.12 -9.89
N ALA A 527 -9.40 -14.40 -8.91
CA ALA A 527 -10.18 -13.19 -9.15
C ALA A 527 -9.33 -12.06 -9.79
N PHE A 528 -8.09 -11.87 -9.33
CA PHE A 528 -7.15 -10.96 -10.00
C PHE A 528 -6.84 -11.41 -11.43
N GLU A 529 -6.55 -12.70 -11.65
CA GLU A 529 -6.33 -13.26 -13.00
C GLU A 529 -7.50 -12.97 -13.94
N ASN A 530 -8.73 -13.08 -13.46
CA ASN A 530 -9.93 -12.95 -14.28
C ASN A 530 -10.34 -11.51 -14.55
N TYR A 531 -10.17 -10.60 -13.58
CA TYR A 531 -10.83 -9.29 -13.62
C TYR A 531 -9.87 -8.11 -13.66
N THR A 532 -8.59 -8.29 -13.33
CA THR A 532 -7.60 -7.21 -13.29
C THR A 532 -6.47 -7.40 -14.29
N LYS A 533 -6.22 -8.63 -14.76
CA LYS A 533 -5.22 -8.93 -15.78
C LYS A 533 -5.53 -8.25 -17.11
N VAL A 534 -4.51 -7.64 -17.70
CA VAL A 534 -4.50 -7.02 -19.04
C VAL A 534 -3.36 -7.58 -19.88
N GLU A 535 -3.28 -7.20 -21.16
CA GLU A 535 -2.29 -7.75 -22.12
C GLU A 535 -0.84 -7.71 -21.58
N LYS A 536 -0.49 -6.68 -20.81
CA LYS A 536 0.88 -6.41 -20.34
C LYS A 536 0.92 -5.99 -18.86
N GLY A 537 0.22 -6.72 -18.01
CA GLY A 537 0.21 -6.51 -16.55
C GLY A 537 -1.17 -6.69 -15.92
N TYR A 538 -1.40 -5.99 -14.81
CA TYR A 538 -2.67 -5.98 -14.06
C TYR A 538 -3.03 -4.55 -13.72
N THR A 539 -4.31 -4.21 -13.65
CA THR A 539 -4.75 -2.86 -13.34
C THR A 539 -5.76 -2.85 -12.20
N SER A 540 -5.73 -1.80 -11.39
CA SER A 540 -6.83 -1.45 -10.50
C SER A 540 -8.16 -1.34 -11.28
N ILE A 541 -9.26 -1.67 -10.62
CA ILE A 541 -10.62 -1.63 -11.18
C ILE A 541 -11.51 -0.72 -10.35
N GLY A 542 -12.42 0.00 -11.02
CA GLY A 542 -13.34 0.93 -10.36
C GLY A 542 -14.62 0.29 -9.86
N ASN A 543 -14.90 -0.98 -10.16
CA ASN A 543 -16.15 -1.64 -9.79
C ASN A 543 -16.00 -3.16 -9.58
N VAL A 544 -16.02 -3.58 -8.33
CA VAL A 544 -16.06 -5.01 -7.97
C VAL A 544 -17.45 -5.65 -8.14
N ARG A 545 -18.49 -4.84 -8.31
CA ARG A 545 -19.89 -5.32 -8.27
C ARG A 545 -20.41 -5.85 -9.61
N ASN A 546 -19.68 -5.65 -10.71
CA ASN A 546 -20.15 -6.00 -12.05
C ASN A 546 -19.00 -6.55 -12.91
N VAL A 547 -19.04 -7.86 -13.18
CA VAL A 547 -18.02 -8.57 -13.98
C VAL A 547 -17.94 -8.11 -15.44
N LEU A 548 -19.02 -7.56 -15.99
CA LEU A 548 -19.07 -7.04 -17.37
C LEU A 548 -18.53 -5.60 -17.45
N HIS A 549 -18.55 -4.86 -16.34
CA HIS A 549 -18.18 -3.45 -16.28
C HIS A 549 -17.34 -3.15 -15.04
N THR A 550 -16.14 -3.74 -14.98
CA THR A 550 -15.19 -3.56 -13.87
C THR A 550 -14.58 -2.16 -13.79
N ARG A 551 -14.68 -1.35 -14.87
CA ARG A 551 -14.13 0.02 -14.95
C ARG A 551 -12.61 0.06 -14.66
N GLN A 552 -11.82 -0.62 -15.49
CA GLN A 552 -10.35 -0.62 -15.42
C GLN A 552 -9.78 0.81 -15.32
N GLN A 553 -8.85 1.03 -14.38
CA GLN A 553 -8.31 2.36 -14.03
C GLN A 553 -6.97 2.69 -14.72
N ASP A 554 -6.36 1.73 -15.40
CA ASP A 554 -5.05 1.87 -16.06
C ASP A 554 -3.94 2.31 -15.08
N MET A 555 -3.83 1.61 -13.95
CA MET A 555 -2.81 1.83 -12.93
C MET A 555 -2.43 0.51 -12.27
N THR A 556 -1.13 0.26 -12.14
CA THR A 556 -0.58 -0.80 -11.28
C THR A 556 0.23 -0.13 -10.17
N GLU A 557 -0.27 -0.23 -8.94
CA GLU A 557 0.43 0.28 -7.76
C GLU A 557 1.66 -0.59 -7.44
N SER A 558 2.70 0.00 -6.83
CA SER A 558 3.95 -0.72 -6.55
C SER A 558 3.76 -1.86 -5.54
N PHE A 559 2.83 -1.70 -4.58
CA PHE A 559 2.46 -2.75 -3.62
C PHE A 559 1.86 -4.02 -4.24
N TRP A 560 1.42 -3.97 -5.51
CA TRP A 560 1.09 -5.21 -6.23
C TRP A 560 2.29 -6.17 -6.25
N PHE A 561 3.49 -5.63 -6.44
CA PHE A 561 4.74 -6.36 -6.47
C PHE A 561 5.34 -6.56 -5.07
N ALA A 562 5.37 -5.49 -4.26
CA ALA A 562 5.98 -5.54 -2.93
C ALA A 562 5.19 -6.42 -1.96
N GLU A 563 3.86 -6.39 -2.02
CA GLU A 563 3.03 -6.97 -0.97
C GLU A 563 2.12 -8.07 -1.49
N THR A 564 1.20 -7.75 -2.40
CA THR A 564 0.13 -8.68 -2.81
C THR A 564 0.70 -9.97 -3.37
N LEU A 565 1.65 -9.89 -4.31
CA LEU A 565 2.30 -11.07 -4.87
C LEU A 565 3.30 -11.72 -3.90
N LYS A 566 3.97 -10.95 -3.03
CA LYS A 566 4.88 -11.50 -2.01
C LYS A 566 4.11 -12.34 -1.00
N TYR A 567 3.04 -11.80 -0.41
CA TYR A 567 2.23 -12.52 0.56
C TYR A 567 1.48 -13.69 -0.06
N LEU A 568 1.02 -13.62 -1.32
CA LEU A 568 0.49 -14.80 -2.02
C LEU A 568 1.55 -15.90 -2.17
N TYR A 569 2.78 -15.53 -2.53
CA TYR A 569 3.88 -16.50 -2.68
C TYR A 569 4.26 -17.17 -1.36
N LEU A 570 4.31 -16.40 -0.27
CA LEU A 570 4.57 -16.89 1.08
C LEU A 570 3.39 -17.71 1.62
N LEU A 571 2.14 -17.28 1.37
CA LEU A 571 0.93 -18.02 1.74
C LEU A 571 0.90 -19.41 1.10
N PHE A 572 1.35 -19.53 -0.15
CA PHE A 572 1.40 -20.81 -0.85
C PHE A 572 2.67 -21.62 -0.57
N ASP A 573 3.53 -21.23 0.37
CA ASP A 573 4.59 -22.09 0.85
C ASP A 573 4.04 -23.18 1.78
N ASP A 574 4.15 -24.44 1.35
CA ASP A 574 3.71 -25.60 2.12
C ASP A 574 4.58 -25.82 3.38
N THR A 575 5.80 -25.30 3.40
CA THR A 575 6.76 -25.52 4.50
C THR A 575 6.57 -24.53 5.66
N ARG A 576 6.07 -23.32 5.37
CA ARG A 576 6.01 -22.18 6.29
C ARG A 576 7.39 -21.77 6.81
N GLN A 577 8.43 -21.95 6.00
CA GLN A 577 9.83 -21.77 6.41
C GLN A 577 10.63 -20.81 5.52
N LEU A 578 10.02 -20.24 4.46
CA LEU A 578 10.74 -19.30 3.59
C LEU A 578 11.25 -18.06 4.35
N ILE A 579 10.45 -17.51 5.26
CA ILE A 579 10.81 -16.40 6.15
C ILE A 579 10.42 -16.80 7.57
N ASP A 580 11.41 -16.85 8.46
CA ASP A 580 11.25 -17.19 9.87
C ASP A 580 10.72 -15.97 10.64
N LEU A 581 9.43 -15.97 11.00
CA LEU A 581 8.78 -14.87 11.71
C LEU A 581 9.28 -14.68 13.17
N ASP A 582 10.12 -15.57 13.68
CA ASP A 582 10.84 -15.34 14.95
C ASP A 582 12.12 -14.51 14.77
N LYS A 583 12.58 -14.35 13.52
CA LYS A 583 13.80 -13.60 13.17
C LYS A 583 13.56 -12.39 12.29
N TRP A 584 12.41 -12.33 11.62
CA TRP A 584 12.07 -11.28 10.68
C TRP A 584 10.71 -10.69 11.01
N ILE A 585 10.62 -9.38 10.86
CA ILE A 585 9.38 -8.63 10.97
C ILE A 585 9.15 -7.86 9.67
N PHE A 586 8.00 -8.06 9.04
CA PHE A 586 7.63 -7.28 7.85
C PHE A 586 7.25 -5.86 8.25
N ASN A 587 7.76 -4.84 7.58
CA ASN A 587 7.28 -3.48 7.73
C ASN A 587 5.87 -3.30 7.11
N SER A 588 5.32 -2.09 7.12
CA SER A 588 3.95 -1.81 6.61
C SER A 588 3.80 -1.94 5.10
N GLU A 589 4.88 -2.19 4.35
CA GLU A 589 4.89 -2.39 2.90
C GLU A 589 5.47 -3.78 2.55
N GLY A 590 5.38 -4.74 3.47
CA GLY A 590 5.80 -6.12 3.25
C GLY A 590 7.31 -6.32 3.09
N HIS A 591 8.15 -5.40 3.55
CA HIS A 591 9.61 -5.54 3.53
C HIS A 591 10.14 -6.17 4.83
N PRO A 592 10.75 -7.37 4.80
CA PRO A 592 11.22 -8.05 6.01
C PRO A 592 12.50 -7.40 6.56
N LEU A 593 12.46 -6.98 7.83
CA LEU A 593 13.57 -6.44 8.59
C LEU A 593 13.94 -7.39 9.75
N PRO A 594 15.20 -7.42 10.20
CA PRO A 594 15.61 -8.31 11.29
C PRO A 594 14.98 -7.93 12.63
N ILE A 595 14.66 -8.95 13.42
CA ILE A 595 14.43 -8.84 14.86
C ILE A 595 15.80 -8.89 15.54
N TYR A 596 16.00 -8.00 16.52
CA TYR A 596 17.25 -7.90 17.26
C TYR A 596 17.12 -8.59 18.62
N GLU A 597 18.11 -9.41 18.95
CA GLU A 597 18.21 -10.04 20.27
C GLU A 597 18.44 -8.98 21.36
N SER A 598 17.87 -9.23 22.54
CA SER A 598 17.88 -8.34 23.71
C SER A 598 19.23 -8.28 24.43
#